data_AF-A0A660T177-F1
#
_entry.id   AF-A0A660T177-F1
#
_cell.length_a   1.000
_cell.length_b   1.000
_cell.length_c   1.000
_cell.angle_alpha   90.00
_cell.angle_beta   90.00
_cell.angle_gamma   90.00
#
_symmetry.space_group_name_H-M   'P 1'
#
loop_
_entity.id
_entity.type
_entity.pdbx_description
1 polymer ?
#
loop_
_entity_poly.entity_id
_entity_poly.type
_entity_poly.pdbx_seq_one_letter_code
_entity_poly.pdbx_strand_id
1 'polypeptide(L)'
;MLYPLALTGTLVIPVLKHRDELVSGFDRNRIREILSLPDEPLREGRKIQTSEEAGAAPEVLASTLTKAKLLLGENRSERWTRASHQLYPHQWNWDAGFITRGYLSFDPPRAYQEMDSLFSGQWSDGFLPHIIFNPEYANHFPGADYWKFERSGRIPRGILTSGISQPPVHASMMVRTMEQDPEPERACSFLTRMYPRL
;
A
#
# COMPACT_ATOMS: atom_id res chain seq x y z
N MET A 1 14.10 13.41 -28.12
CA MET A 1 14.31 11.98 -28.45
C MET A 1 14.08 11.22 -27.15
N LEU A 2 12.84 10.74 -26.93
CA LEU A 2 12.39 10.14 -25.67
C LEU A 2 12.59 8.62 -25.76
N TYR A 3 13.45 8.07 -24.92
CA TYR A 3 13.55 6.62 -24.74
C TYR A 3 12.39 6.13 -23.86
N PRO A 4 11.65 5.08 -24.25
CA PRO A 4 10.71 4.43 -23.34
C PRO A 4 11.53 3.68 -22.29
N LEU A 5 11.47 4.13 -21.03
CA LEU A 5 11.89 3.32 -19.90
C LEU A 5 10.90 2.15 -19.77
N ALA A 6 11.20 1.03 -20.41
CA ALA A 6 10.58 -0.23 -20.06
C ALA A 6 11.09 -0.58 -18.66
N LEU A 7 10.23 -0.42 -17.64
CA LEU A 7 10.46 -0.97 -16.31
C LEU A 7 10.41 -2.50 -16.42
N THR A 8 11.53 -3.12 -16.79
CA THR A 8 11.72 -4.58 -16.83
C THR A 8 12.02 -5.15 -15.43
N GLY A 9 11.76 -4.38 -14.37
CA GLY A 9 12.01 -4.79 -13.00
C GLY A 9 11.08 -5.94 -12.61
N THR A 10 11.62 -7.15 -12.51
CA THR A 10 10.96 -8.24 -11.82
C THR A 10 10.77 -7.81 -10.36
N LEU A 11 9.53 -7.67 -9.90
CA LEU A 11 9.23 -7.38 -8.49
C LEU A 11 9.68 -8.58 -7.64
N VAL A 12 10.90 -8.53 -7.12
CA VAL A 12 11.40 -9.49 -6.14
C VAL A 12 10.97 -9.00 -4.77
N ILE A 13 9.82 -9.48 -4.29
CA ILE A 13 9.41 -9.29 -2.90
C ILE A 13 10.33 -10.19 -2.05
N PRO A 14 11.21 -9.67 -1.19
CA PRO A 14 12.02 -10.53 -0.33
C PRO A 14 11.12 -11.09 0.77
N VAL A 15 11.01 -12.42 0.88
CA VAL A 15 10.19 -13.05 1.90
C VAL A 15 11.01 -14.14 2.60
N LEU A 16 11.21 -13.92 3.90
CA LEU A 16 11.77 -14.82 4.92
C LEU A 16 13.30 -15.01 4.93
N LYS A 17 13.91 -14.57 6.04
CA LYS A 17 15.20 -15.09 6.51
C LYS A 17 14.90 -16.30 7.40
N HIS A 18 15.30 -17.51 7.00
CA HIS A 18 15.21 -18.71 7.83
C HIS A 18 16.61 -19.25 8.12
N ARG A 19 16.98 -19.32 9.41
CA ARG A 19 18.24 -19.94 9.88
C ARG A 19 19.48 -19.53 9.06
N ASP A 20 19.61 -18.22 8.84
CA ASP A 20 20.70 -17.55 8.12
C ASP A 20 20.72 -17.63 6.58
N GLU A 21 19.70 -18.22 5.96
CA GLU A 21 19.51 -18.13 4.51
C GLU A 21 18.60 -16.96 4.11
N LEU A 22 19.01 -16.20 3.09
CA LEU A 22 18.20 -15.18 2.42
C LEU A 22 17.44 -15.83 1.27
N VAL A 23 16.10 -15.90 1.35
CA VAL A 23 15.28 -16.55 0.31
C VAL A 23 14.75 -15.50 -0.67
N SER A 24 15.16 -15.62 -1.95
CA SER A 24 14.64 -14.78 -3.03
C SER A 24 13.58 -15.54 -3.85
N GLY A 25 12.39 -14.94 -4.01
CA GLY A 25 11.35 -15.44 -4.92
C GLY A 25 10.30 -16.32 -4.27
N PHE A 26 9.20 -16.53 -4.99
CA PHE A 26 8.04 -17.32 -4.56
C PHE A 26 8.10 -18.73 -5.15
N ASP A 27 8.96 -19.60 -4.61
CA ASP A 27 8.98 -21.03 -4.95
C ASP A 27 7.91 -21.77 -4.16
N ARG A 28 6.83 -22.16 -4.86
CA ARG A 28 5.66 -22.82 -4.28
C ARG A 28 5.99 -24.19 -3.70
N ASN A 29 6.93 -24.94 -4.31
CA ASN A 29 7.27 -26.27 -3.84
C ASN A 29 8.05 -26.18 -2.53
N ARG A 30 8.97 -25.23 -2.45
CA ARG A 30 9.75 -24.97 -1.24
C ARG A 30 8.90 -24.43 -0.08
N ILE A 31 7.89 -23.59 -0.35
CA ILE A 31 6.93 -23.14 0.69
C ILE A 31 6.15 -24.32 1.27
N ARG A 32 5.71 -25.26 0.42
CA ARG A 32 5.00 -26.46 0.88
C ARG A 32 5.87 -27.32 1.79
N GLU A 33 7.14 -27.47 1.43
CA GLU A 33 8.13 -28.20 2.23
C GLU A 33 8.35 -27.53 3.60
N ILE A 34 8.62 -26.22 3.62
CA ILE A 34 8.84 -25.44 4.86
C ILE A 34 7.63 -25.52 5.79
N LEU A 35 6.42 -25.46 5.24
CA LEU A 35 5.17 -25.48 6.00
C LEU A 35 4.64 -26.90 6.26
N SER A 36 5.35 -27.95 5.82
CA SER A 36 4.91 -29.34 5.93
C SER A 36 3.49 -29.58 5.37
N LEU A 37 3.16 -28.89 4.27
CA LEU A 37 1.86 -29.07 3.60
C LEU A 37 1.84 -30.40 2.85
N PRO A 38 0.76 -31.18 2.95
CA PRO A 38 0.65 -32.47 2.26
C PRO A 38 0.73 -32.29 0.75
N ASP A 39 1.23 -33.29 0.04
CA ASP A 39 1.41 -33.26 -1.42
C ASP A 39 0.10 -33.57 -2.16
N GLU A 40 -0.96 -32.84 -1.77
CA GLU A 40 -2.26 -32.91 -2.39
C GLU A 40 -2.26 -32.09 -3.69
N PRO A 41 -2.78 -32.62 -4.80
CA PRO A 41 -2.98 -31.85 -6.01
C PRO A 41 -3.83 -30.63 -5.65
N LEU A 42 -3.34 -29.45 -6.01
CA LEU A 42 -4.13 -28.23 -5.88
C LEU A 42 -5.47 -28.47 -6.58
N ARG A 43 -6.58 -28.17 -5.90
CA ARG A 43 -7.89 -28.13 -6.56
C ARG A 43 -7.71 -27.35 -7.85
N GLU A 44 -8.05 -27.97 -8.97
CA GLU A 44 -8.02 -27.32 -10.27
C GLU A 44 -8.73 -25.97 -10.09
N GLY A 45 -7.97 -24.89 -10.26
CA GLY A 45 -8.51 -23.56 -10.06
C GLY A 45 -9.74 -23.45 -10.93
N ARG A 46 -10.90 -23.05 -10.36
CA ARG A 46 -12.07 -22.78 -11.19
C ARG A 46 -11.59 -21.90 -12.33
N LYS A 47 -11.72 -22.38 -13.56
CA LYS A 47 -11.57 -21.52 -14.73
C LYS A 47 -12.61 -20.42 -14.52
N ILE A 48 -12.15 -19.25 -14.10
CA ILE A 48 -12.99 -18.06 -14.07
C ILE A 48 -13.28 -17.83 -15.54
N GLN A 49 -14.47 -18.22 -15.97
CA GLN A 49 -15.01 -17.75 -17.23
C GLN A 49 -15.16 -16.25 -17.04
N THR A 50 -14.17 -15.49 -17.49
CA THR A 50 -14.34 -14.06 -17.70
C THR A 50 -15.44 -13.95 -18.74
N SER A 51 -16.67 -13.67 -18.30
CA SER A 51 -17.72 -13.31 -19.24
C SER A 51 -17.29 -12.00 -19.89
N GLU A 52 -17.09 -12.03 -21.21
CA GLU A 52 -16.81 -10.82 -22.00
C GLU A 52 -17.97 -9.80 -21.91
N GLU A 53 -19.14 -10.25 -21.45
CA GLU A 53 -20.40 -9.50 -21.49
C GLU A 53 -20.82 -8.82 -20.17
N ALA A 54 -20.11 -9.01 -19.05
CA ALA A 54 -20.47 -8.34 -17.79
C ALA A 54 -19.93 -6.91 -17.70
N GLY A 55 -20.14 -6.10 -18.74
CA GLY A 55 -19.95 -4.66 -18.66
C GLY A 55 -21.08 -4.06 -17.82
N ALA A 56 -20.76 -3.49 -16.65
CA ALA A 56 -21.76 -2.72 -15.91
C ALA A 56 -22.27 -1.57 -16.77
N ALA A 57 -23.58 -1.32 -16.77
CA ALA A 57 -24.17 -0.22 -17.54
C ALA A 57 -23.48 1.11 -17.19
N PRO A 58 -23.25 2.02 -18.16
CA PRO A 58 -22.52 3.28 -17.92
C PRO A 58 -23.06 4.10 -16.74
N GLU A 59 -24.38 4.12 -16.57
CA GLU A 59 -25.09 4.76 -15.45
C GLU A 59 -24.66 4.19 -14.09
N VAL A 60 -24.52 2.85 -14.01
CA VAL A 60 -24.10 2.14 -12.80
C VAL A 60 -22.62 2.41 -12.50
N LEU A 61 -21.78 2.47 -13.53
CA LEU A 61 -20.37 2.84 -13.38
C LEU A 61 -20.24 4.28 -12.88
N ALA A 62 -20.95 5.24 -13.46
CA ALA A 62 -20.94 6.63 -13.05
C ALA A 62 -21.44 6.81 -11.60
N SER A 63 -22.51 6.12 -11.23
CA SER A 63 -23.02 6.10 -9.86
C SER A 63 -22.00 5.51 -8.88
N THR A 64 -21.37 4.39 -9.24
CA THR A 64 -20.33 3.74 -8.42
C THR A 64 -19.12 4.64 -8.23
N LEU A 65 -18.63 5.29 -9.28
CA LEU A 65 -17.51 6.23 -9.21
C LEU A 65 -17.84 7.43 -8.30
N THR A 66 -19.06 7.96 -8.38
CA THR A 66 -19.51 9.05 -7.52
C THR A 66 -19.52 8.63 -6.05
N LYS A 67 -20.09 7.47 -5.74
CA LYS A 67 -20.11 6.91 -4.37
C LYS A 67 -18.71 6.61 -3.83
N ALA A 68 -17.81 6.09 -4.67
CA ALA A 68 -16.43 5.82 -4.27
C ALA A 68 -15.66 7.10 -3.92
N LYS A 69 -15.82 8.17 -4.71
CA LYS A 69 -15.22 9.48 -4.41
C LYS A 69 -15.76 10.07 -3.12
N LEU A 70 -17.08 9.96 -2.88
CA LEU A 70 -17.71 10.40 -1.63
C LEU A 70 -17.14 9.63 -0.43
N LEU A 71 -17.05 8.30 -0.52
CA LEU A 71 -16.49 7.46 0.55
C LEU A 71 -15.04 7.85 0.90
N LEU A 72 -14.19 8.09 -0.12
CA LEU A 72 -12.83 8.57 0.11
C LEU A 72 -12.82 9.95 0.79
N GLY A 73 -13.74 10.83 0.40
CA GLY A 73 -13.94 12.14 1.01
C GLY A 73 -14.37 12.07 2.47
N GLU A 74 -15.31 11.19 2.82
CA GLU A 74 -15.80 10.99 4.20
C GLU A 74 -14.70 10.45 5.14
N ASN A 75 -13.84 9.59 4.61
CA ASN A 75 -12.73 9.01 5.36
C ASN A 75 -11.49 9.90 5.41
N ARG A 76 -11.48 11.02 4.67
CA ARG A 76 -10.35 11.94 4.55
C ARG A 76 -10.05 12.67 5.87
N SER A 77 -8.78 12.67 6.25
CA SER A 77 -8.18 13.59 7.22
C SER A 77 -7.31 14.63 6.49
N GLU A 78 -6.70 15.57 7.21
CA GLU A 78 -5.87 16.63 6.60
C GLU A 78 -4.81 16.07 5.64
N ARG A 79 -4.09 15.01 6.05
CA ARG A 79 -2.92 14.49 5.31
C ARG A 79 -3.03 13.06 4.81
N TRP A 80 -3.95 12.29 5.36
CA TRP A 80 -4.12 10.86 5.08
C TRP A 80 -5.60 10.46 5.13
N THR A 81 -5.93 9.22 4.79
CA THR A 81 -7.30 8.72 4.78
C THR A 81 -7.43 7.52 5.71
N ARG A 82 -8.47 7.54 6.56
CA ARG A 82 -8.81 6.40 7.44
C ARG A 82 -9.24 5.21 6.60
N ALA A 83 -8.77 4.01 6.92
CA ALA A 83 -9.25 2.80 6.27
C ALA A 83 -10.75 2.56 6.54
N SER A 84 -11.22 2.95 7.73
CA SER A 84 -12.64 2.97 8.09
C SER A 84 -12.88 4.00 9.18
N HIS A 85 -13.97 4.77 9.08
CA HIS A 85 -14.30 5.82 10.04
C HIS A 85 -14.37 5.33 11.50
N GLN A 86 -14.92 4.14 11.73
CA GLN A 86 -15.14 3.61 13.08
C GLN A 86 -14.16 2.51 13.48
N LEU A 87 -13.91 1.55 12.58
CA LEU A 87 -13.12 0.36 12.92
C LEU A 87 -11.61 0.58 12.78
N TYR A 88 -11.19 1.41 11.84
CA TYR A 88 -9.78 1.65 11.51
C TYR A 88 -9.47 3.14 11.39
N PRO A 89 -9.47 3.87 12.52
CA PRO A 89 -9.37 5.33 12.54
C PRO A 89 -7.92 5.85 12.40
N HIS A 90 -7.04 5.04 11.81
CA HIS A 90 -5.60 5.30 11.66
C HIS A 90 -5.21 5.21 10.18
N GLN A 91 -3.99 5.64 9.85
CA GLN A 91 -3.44 5.40 8.52
C GLN A 91 -2.81 4.01 8.50
N TRP A 92 -3.31 3.15 7.61
CA TRP A 92 -2.79 1.80 7.41
C TRP A 92 -1.96 1.74 6.13
N ASN A 93 -0.88 0.96 6.17
CA ASN A 93 0.18 0.96 5.16
C ASN A 93 -0.30 0.53 3.77
N TRP A 94 -0.74 -0.72 3.60
CA TRP A 94 -1.17 -1.19 2.29
C TRP A 94 -2.48 -0.53 1.84
N ASP A 95 -3.36 -0.14 2.77
CA ASP A 95 -4.59 0.60 2.53
C ASP A 95 -4.27 1.96 1.90
N ALA A 96 -3.31 2.70 2.45
CA ALA A 96 -2.83 3.95 1.89
C ALA A 96 -2.27 3.77 0.47
N GLY A 97 -1.65 2.63 0.17
CA GLY A 97 -1.27 2.26 -1.20
C GLY A 97 -2.47 2.17 -2.14
N PHE A 98 -3.52 1.41 -1.78
CA PHE A 98 -4.73 1.29 -2.61
C PHE A 98 -5.52 2.60 -2.69
N ILE A 99 -5.60 3.36 -1.61
CA ILE A 99 -6.21 4.69 -1.56
C ILE A 99 -5.48 5.64 -2.51
N THR A 100 -4.15 5.62 -2.50
CA THR A 100 -3.32 6.39 -3.46
C THR A 100 -3.67 6.05 -4.90
N ARG A 101 -3.82 4.76 -5.23
CA ARG A 101 -4.25 4.33 -6.57
C ARG A 101 -5.64 4.86 -6.93
N GLY A 102 -6.55 4.93 -5.96
CA GLY A 102 -7.87 5.57 -6.11
C GLY A 102 -7.74 7.05 -6.44
N TYR A 103 -7.01 7.81 -5.62
CA TYR A 103 -6.79 9.23 -5.80
C TYR A 103 -6.07 9.56 -7.11
N LEU A 104 -5.07 8.78 -7.54
CA LEU A 104 -4.39 9.03 -8.82
C LEU A 104 -5.33 9.13 -10.02
N SER A 105 -6.50 8.49 -9.95
CA SER A 105 -7.49 8.55 -11.04
C SER A 105 -8.29 9.86 -11.12
N PHE A 106 -8.29 10.71 -10.09
CA PHE A 106 -9.10 11.93 -10.07
C PHE A 106 -8.54 13.13 -9.28
N ASP A 107 -7.57 12.92 -8.38
CA ASP A 107 -6.92 13.92 -7.55
C ASP A 107 -5.45 13.50 -7.26
N PRO A 108 -4.53 13.60 -8.25
CA PRO A 108 -3.13 13.24 -8.07
C PRO A 108 -2.41 13.96 -6.92
N PRO A 109 -2.60 15.27 -6.68
CA PRO A 109 -2.01 15.94 -5.51
C PRO A 109 -2.39 15.27 -4.20
N ARG A 110 -3.65 14.82 -4.05
CA ARG A 110 -4.07 14.10 -2.87
C ARG A 110 -3.43 12.71 -2.75
N ALA A 111 -3.27 12.01 -3.86
CA ALA A 111 -2.54 10.74 -3.88
C ALA A 111 -1.11 10.89 -3.33
N TYR A 112 -0.43 11.97 -3.71
CA TYR A 112 0.93 12.25 -3.23
C TYR A 112 0.96 12.60 -1.74
N GLN A 113 -0.01 13.37 -1.25
CA GLN A 113 -0.14 13.64 0.19
C GLN A 113 -0.33 12.37 1.00
N GLU A 114 -1.15 11.43 0.52
CA GLU A 114 -1.39 10.15 1.19
C GLU A 114 -0.07 9.37 1.38
N MET A 115 0.74 9.29 0.33
CA MET A 115 2.04 8.62 0.35
C MET A 115 3.10 9.39 1.15
N ASP A 116 3.15 10.71 1.03
CA ASP A 116 4.06 11.54 1.82
C ASP A 116 3.75 11.40 3.33
N SER A 117 2.47 11.31 3.70
CA SER A 117 2.02 11.01 5.06
C SER A 117 2.44 9.60 5.50
N LEU A 118 2.20 8.58 4.68
CA LEU A 118 2.58 7.20 5.03
C LEU A 118 4.09 7.08 5.24
N PHE A 119 4.89 7.61 4.32
CA PHE A 119 6.33 7.49 4.43
C PHE A 119 6.92 8.39 5.51
N SER A 120 6.19 9.39 6.02
CA SER A 120 6.62 10.13 7.22
C SER A 120 6.83 9.22 8.43
N GLY A 121 6.11 8.10 8.50
CA GLY A 121 6.29 7.05 9.51
C GLY A 121 7.41 6.05 9.23
N GLN A 122 8.16 6.17 8.13
CA GLN A 122 9.28 5.29 7.82
C GLN A 122 10.41 5.49 8.83
N TRP A 123 10.88 4.39 9.42
CA TRP A 123 11.97 4.40 10.39
C TRP A 123 13.33 4.70 9.72
N SER A 124 14.32 5.07 10.52
CA SER A 124 15.65 5.43 10.03
C SER A 124 16.41 4.31 9.31
N ASP A 125 15.99 3.05 9.50
CA ASP A 125 16.53 1.86 8.81
C ASP A 125 15.70 1.44 7.58
N GLY A 126 14.72 2.26 7.16
CA GLY A 126 13.87 2.00 6.02
C GLY A 126 12.60 1.19 6.33
N PHE A 127 12.45 0.69 7.56
CA PHE A 127 11.25 -0.05 7.97
C PHE A 127 10.01 0.82 7.87
N LEU A 128 9.00 0.37 7.13
CA LEU A 128 7.71 1.05 6.99
C LEU A 128 6.65 0.32 7.83
N PRO A 129 6.12 0.93 8.90
CA PRO A 129 5.18 0.30 9.82
C PRO A 129 3.81 0.07 9.14
N HIS A 130 3.05 -0.90 9.62
CA HIS A 130 1.71 -1.19 9.10
C HIS A 130 0.64 -0.17 9.54
N ILE A 131 0.89 0.56 10.63
CA ILE A 131 0.01 1.59 11.19
C ILE A 131 0.82 2.83 11.57
N ILE A 132 0.33 4.00 11.15
CA ILE A 132 0.62 5.31 11.76
C ILE A 132 -0.60 5.74 12.56
N PHE A 133 -0.42 5.89 13.87
CA PHE A 133 -1.53 6.15 14.78
C PHE A 133 -2.01 7.60 14.66
N ASN A 134 -3.33 7.74 14.64
CA ASN A 134 -3.98 9.03 14.77
C ASN A 134 -4.00 9.43 16.26
N PRO A 135 -3.35 10.53 16.68
CA PRO A 135 -3.33 10.95 18.08
C PRO A 135 -4.72 11.33 18.62
N GLU A 136 -5.68 11.65 17.75
CA GLU A 136 -7.04 11.99 18.15
C GLU A 136 -7.89 10.77 18.52
N TYR A 137 -7.41 9.55 18.24
CA TYR A 137 -8.17 8.31 18.47
C TYR A 137 -7.41 7.35 19.38
N ALA A 138 -7.84 7.28 20.64
CA ALA A 138 -7.26 6.38 21.64
C ALA A 138 -7.94 4.99 21.72
N ASN A 139 -9.13 4.84 21.13
CA ASN A 139 -9.98 3.65 21.33
C ASN A 139 -9.78 2.58 20.24
N HIS A 140 -8.52 2.19 19.98
CA HIS A 140 -8.15 1.10 19.08
C HIS A 140 -7.14 0.19 19.79
N PHE A 141 -7.35 -1.13 19.73
CA PHE A 141 -6.44 -2.11 20.33
C PHE A 141 -5.90 -3.09 19.28
N PRO A 142 -4.58 -3.34 19.23
CA PRO A 142 -3.53 -2.71 20.04
C PRO A 142 -3.24 -1.27 19.61
N GLY A 143 -3.26 -0.34 20.58
CA GLY A 143 -2.96 1.08 20.38
C GLY A 143 -1.47 1.42 20.52
N ALA A 144 -1.09 2.68 20.28
CA ALA A 144 0.31 3.14 20.31
C ALA A 144 1.08 2.72 21.58
N ASP A 145 0.45 2.88 22.75
CA ASP A 145 1.04 2.54 24.05
C ASP A 145 1.35 1.05 24.22
N TYR A 146 0.67 0.17 23.47
CA TYR A 146 0.93 -1.27 23.50
C TYR A 146 2.23 -1.63 22.76
N TRP A 147 2.51 -0.96 21.65
CA TRP A 147 3.63 -1.30 20.75
C TRP A 147 5.01 -0.96 21.30
N LYS A 148 5.12 -0.01 22.25
CA LYS A 148 6.40 0.41 22.88
C LYS A 148 7.51 0.70 21.85
N PHE A 149 7.13 1.31 20.73
CA PHE A 149 7.99 1.52 19.55
C PHE A 149 9.21 2.40 19.84
N GLU A 150 9.16 3.23 20.89
CA GLU A 150 10.27 4.08 21.33
C GLU A 150 11.50 3.27 21.71
N ARG A 151 11.30 2.02 22.15
CA ARG A 151 12.39 1.08 22.47
C ARG A 151 13.23 0.70 21.27
N SER A 152 12.75 0.92 20.05
CA SER A 152 13.53 0.67 18.82
C SER A 152 14.70 1.64 18.65
N GLY A 153 14.59 2.88 19.16
CA GLY A 153 15.53 3.96 18.86
C GLY A 153 15.57 4.43 17.40
N ARG A 154 14.66 3.95 16.53
CA ARG A 154 14.68 4.19 15.07
C ARG A 154 13.44 4.91 14.54
N ILE A 155 12.43 5.07 15.37
CA ILE A 155 11.18 5.72 14.97
C ILE A 155 11.39 7.22 14.67
N PRO A 156 10.67 7.79 13.68
CA PRO A 156 10.62 9.23 13.47
C PRO A 156 10.10 9.99 14.70
N ARG A 157 10.65 11.18 14.95
CA ARG A 157 10.22 12.02 16.08
C ARG A 157 8.79 12.51 15.87
N GLY A 158 7.97 12.39 16.92
CA GLY A 158 6.60 12.93 16.94
C GLY A 158 5.57 12.12 16.13
N ILE A 159 5.96 10.94 15.62
CA ILE A 159 5.06 10.05 14.87
C ILE A 159 4.95 8.75 15.63
N LEU A 160 3.73 8.37 15.99
CA LEU A 160 3.45 7.13 16.70
C LEU A 160 3.17 6.04 15.66
N THR A 161 3.94 4.95 15.69
CA THR A 161 3.78 3.85 14.74
C THR A 161 3.70 2.52 15.44
N SER A 162 3.19 1.52 14.74
CA SER A 162 3.32 0.13 15.14
C SER A 162 4.75 -0.41 14.91
N GLY A 163 4.99 -1.66 15.32
CA GLY A 163 6.28 -2.37 15.21
C GLY A 163 6.33 -3.55 14.23
N ILE A 164 5.30 -3.74 13.41
CA ILE A 164 5.31 -4.70 12.28
C ILE A 164 4.97 -3.97 10.97
N SER A 165 5.35 -4.56 9.83
CA SER A 165 5.10 -4.03 8.49
C SER A 165 3.91 -4.72 7.81
N GLN A 166 3.65 -4.35 6.56
CA GLN A 166 2.62 -4.91 5.69
C GLN A 166 3.17 -5.12 4.27
N PRO A 167 2.46 -5.85 3.38
CA PRO A 167 2.92 -6.10 2.02
C PRO A 167 3.30 -4.82 1.27
N PRO A 168 4.48 -4.77 0.61
CA PRO A 168 5.01 -3.55 -0.01
C PRO A 168 4.36 -3.26 -1.36
N VAL A 169 3.09 -2.84 -1.36
CA VAL A 169 2.32 -2.58 -2.59
C VAL A 169 2.60 -1.21 -3.22
N HIS A 170 3.31 -0.34 -2.51
CA HIS A 170 3.48 1.10 -2.80
C HIS A 170 3.94 1.40 -4.23
N ALA A 171 5.04 0.78 -4.67
CA ALA A 171 5.59 0.99 -6.00
C ALA A 171 4.58 0.57 -7.09
N SER A 172 3.90 -0.56 -6.90
CA SER A 172 2.87 -1.06 -7.82
C SER A 172 1.66 -0.11 -7.90
N MET A 173 1.26 0.49 -6.78
CA MET A 173 0.13 1.43 -6.75
C MET A 173 0.47 2.77 -7.42
N MET A 174 1.74 3.18 -7.38
CA MET A 174 2.25 4.41 -8.00
C MET A 174 2.80 4.23 -9.42
N VAL A 175 2.81 3.00 -9.98
CA VAL A 175 3.48 2.72 -11.26
C VAL A 175 2.97 3.58 -12.43
N ARG A 176 1.71 4.04 -12.37
CA ARG A 176 1.08 4.87 -13.41
C ARG A 176 1.07 6.37 -13.08
N THR A 177 1.84 6.80 -12.09
CA THR A 177 1.86 8.19 -11.65
C THR A 177 2.13 9.18 -12.79
N MET A 178 3.11 8.90 -13.66
CA MET A 178 3.41 9.76 -14.83
C MET A 178 2.31 9.76 -15.89
N GLU A 179 1.53 8.68 -15.99
CA GLU A 179 0.44 8.57 -16.98
C GLU A 179 -0.85 9.23 -16.50
N GLN A 180 -1.09 9.23 -15.18
CA GLN A 180 -2.35 9.66 -14.58
C GLN A 180 -2.33 11.09 -14.05
N ASP A 181 -1.15 11.67 -13.81
CA ASP A 181 -1.05 13.08 -13.47
C ASP A 181 -1.02 13.94 -14.75
N PRO A 182 -1.98 14.87 -14.96
CA PRO A 182 -1.94 15.80 -16.09
C PRO A 182 -0.77 16.81 -16.02
N GLU A 183 -0.05 16.89 -14.91
CA GLU A 183 1.13 17.74 -14.70
C GLU A 183 2.41 16.88 -14.55
N PRO A 184 3.15 16.63 -15.64
CA PRO A 184 4.32 15.74 -15.62
C PRO A 184 5.43 16.17 -14.66
N GLU A 185 5.63 17.48 -14.47
CA GLU A 185 6.65 18.01 -13.57
C GLU A 185 6.32 17.69 -12.11
N ARG A 186 5.05 17.77 -11.72
CA ARG A 186 4.58 17.40 -10.38
C ARG A 186 4.76 15.91 -10.12
N ALA A 187 4.38 15.07 -11.08
CA ALA A 187 4.61 13.63 -11.01
C ALA A 187 6.10 13.28 -10.89
N CYS A 188 6.95 13.89 -11.72
CA CYS A 188 8.39 13.68 -11.70
C CYS A 188 9.01 14.12 -10.36
N SER A 189 8.61 15.29 -9.84
CA SER A 189 9.06 15.81 -8.55
C SER A 189 8.67 14.87 -7.39
N PHE A 190 7.42 14.37 -7.40
CA PHE A 190 6.97 13.39 -6.42
C PHE A 190 7.77 12.09 -6.51
N LEU A 191 7.90 11.49 -7.69
CA LEU A 191 8.62 10.24 -7.88
C LEU A 191 10.10 10.37 -7.50
N THR A 192 10.73 11.50 -7.80
CA THR A 192 12.13 11.77 -7.43
C THR A 192 12.34 11.76 -5.91
N ARG A 193 11.41 12.33 -5.13
CA ARG A 193 11.46 12.28 -3.66
C ARG A 193 11.07 10.92 -3.08
N MET A 194 10.15 10.21 -3.73
CA MET A 194 9.60 8.96 -3.20
C MET A 194 10.48 7.75 -3.51
N TYR A 195 11.11 7.71 -4.69
CA TYR A 195 11.95 6.60 -5.13
C TYR A 195 13.01 6.14 -4.12
N PRO A 196 13.82 7.01 -3.49
CA PRO A 196 14.82 6.56 -2.51
C PRO A 196 14.23 6.02 -1.20
N ARG A 197 12.92 6.17 -0.99
CA ARG A 197 12.20 5.71 0.21
C ARG A 197 11.51 4.36 0.00
N LEU A 198 11.27 3.96 -1.25
CA LEU A 198 10.64 2.69 -1.64
C LEU A 198 11.63 1.51 -1.52
#